data_AF-A0A2B4RKT2-F1
#
_entry.id   AF-A0A2B4RKT2-F1
#
_cell.length_a   1.000
_cell.length_b   1.000
_cell.length_c   1.000
_cell.angle_alpha   90.00
_cell.angle_beta   90.00
_cell.angle_gamma   90.00
#
_symmetry.space_group_name_H-M   'P 1'
#
loop_
_entity.id
_entity.type
_entity.pdbx_description
1 polymer ?
#
loop_
_entity_poly.entity_id
_entity_poly.type
_entity_poly.pdbx_seq_one_letter_code
_entity_poly.pdbx_strand_id
1 'polypeptide(L)'
;MRLLAAAAHVNQDVCVPLTHKLFAAYWVQNKDVRESSVLQESASSVGWQVDIDEMIGGIGKEKLLQNTQEALERGSFGVPSFWVNNELFFGVDHLHFVERALGNKSAAPPRFHPNPTEPRKAKLTIYHDFSSPWSYIGSTQIAKLVAEVHPVSVEVEWVPISVGALFKMIGTPVVPMQTISEAKREYGSKDLQEWAKYHGIQFQFTSHFPFRSILPLRVTLVNPDDRLRQTMYEAGWRYDRDIGDPKVLSSVLTEAGFDGEALTAATQDQQIKDQLRKNTDRAFATGLCGVPSYQVNNGSVLWGQDRLNVIADLLCGWEDHLKPTNHSKL
;
A
#
# COMPACT_ATOMS: atom_id res chain seq x y z
N MET A 1 -27.56 5.81 -1.13
CA MET A 1 -27.05 6.53 0.07
C MET A 1 -28.14 7.14 0.94
N ARG A 2 -29.09 7.93 0.43
CA ARG A 2 -30.16 8.53 1.27
C ARG A 2 -30.96 7.51 2.08
N LEU A 3 -31.30 6.36 1.49
CA LEU A 3 -32.00 5.29 2.19
C LEU A 3 -31.19 4.73 3.38
N LEU A 4 -29.88 4.57 3.22
CA LEU A 4 -28.99 4.13 4.31
C LEU A 4 -28.88 5.19 5.40
N ALA A 5 -28.81 6.47 5.03
CA ALA A 5 -28.80 7.57 5.99
C ALA A 5 -30.12 7.64 6.79
N ALA A 6 -31.25 7.36 6.14
CA ALA A 6 -32.54 7.22 6.81
C ALA A 6 -32.52 6.02 7.77
N ALA A 7 -32.14 4.83 7.30
CA ALA A 7 -32.08 3.60 8.10
C ALA A 7 -31.22 3.78 9.36
N ALA A 8 -30.01 4.34 9.24
CA ALA A 8 -29.12 4.60 10.38
C ALA A 8 -29.74 5.52 11.46
N HIS A 9 -30.74 6.33 11.10
CA HIS A 9 -31.43 7.23 12.01
C HIS A 9 -32.72 6.63 12.58
N VAL A 10 -33.54 5.97 11.74
CA VAL A 10 -34.89 5.54 12.12
C VAL A 10 -34.97 4.07 12.55
N ASN A 11 -34.02 3.24 12.12
CA ASN A 11 -33.96 1.82 12.46
C ASN A 11 -32.51 1.30 12.29
N GLN A 12 -31.71 1.42 13.35
CA GLN A 12 -30.29 1.06 13.30
C GLN A 12 -30.05 -0.44 13.05
N ASP A 13 -30.95 -1.29 13.51
CA ASP A 13 -30.84 -2.75 13.39
C ASP A 13 -30.82 -3.23 11.94
N VAL A 14 -31.52 -2.52 11.04
CA VAL A 14 -31.56 -2.87 9.61
C VAL A 14 -30.42 -2.23 8.81
N CYS A 15 -29.67 -1.29 9.37
CA CYS A 15 -28.68 -0.51 8.63
C CYS A 15 -27.55 -1.37 8.04
N VAL A 16 -26.95 -2.25 8.85
CA VAL A 16 -25.88 -3.15 8.38
C VAL A 16 -26.41 -4.18 7.38
N PRO A 17 -27.49 -4.95 7.68
CA PRO A 17 -28.09 -5.85 6.69
C PRO A 17 -28.46 -5.17 5.37
N LEU A 18 -29.08 -3.97 5.44
CA LEU A 18 -29.47 -3.21 4.24
C LEU A 18 -28.25 -2.76 3.43
N THR A 19 -27.18 -2.34 4.10
CA THR A 19 -25.92 -2.00 3.44
C THR A 19 -25.39 -3.19 2.65
N HIS A 20 -25.32 -4.38 3.24
CA HIS A 20 -24.90 -5.59 2.53
C HIS A 20 -25.81 -5.93 1.35
N LYS A 21 -27.13 -5.78 1.49
CA LYS A 21 -28.08 -6.02 0.40
C LYS A 21 -27.88 -5.06 -0.77
N LEU A 22 -27.74 -3.76 -0.50
CA LEU A 22 -27.54 -2.76 -1.55
C LEU A 22 -26.19 -2.91 -2.24
N PHE A 23 -25.12 -3.23 -1.51
CA PHE A 23 -23.81 -3.52 -2.12
C PHE A 23 -23.86 -4.78 -2.97
N ALA A 24 -24.53 -5.85 -2.52
CA ALA A 24 -24.71 -7.06 -3.32
C ALA A 24 -25.55 -6.80 -4.57
N ALA A 25 -26.65 -6.04 -4.45
CA ALA A 25 -27.48 -5.66 -5.58
C ALA A 25 -26.66 -4.94 -6.66
N TYR A 26 -25.85 -3.95 -6.26
CA TYR A 26 -25.06 -3.16 -7.19
C TYR A 26 -23.84 -3.92 -7.75
N TRP A 27 -22.97 -4.46 -6.90
CA TRP A 27 -21.67 -5.00 -7.31
C TRP A 27 -21.68 -6.46 -7.72
N VAL A 28 -22.64 -7.26 -7.24
CA VAL A 28 -22.71 -8.71 -7.52
C VAL A 28 -23.81 -9.02 -8.52
N GLN A 29 -24.98 -8.39 -8.36
CA GLN A 29 -26.17 -8.69 -9.17
C GLN A 29 -26.36 -7.71 -10.33
N ASN A 30 -25.51 -6.68 -10.43
CA ASN A 30 -25.56 -5.65 -11.47
C ASN A 30 -26.95 -4.96 -11.59
N LYS A 31 -27.65 -4.79 -10.47
CA LYS A 31 -28.92 -4.05 -10.38
C LYS A 31 -28.67 -2.55 -10.22
N ASP A 32 -29.58 -1.74 -10.75
CA ASP A 32 -29.53 -0.29 -10.59
C ASP A 32 -30.12 0.16 -9.25
N VAL A 33 -29.25 0.49 -8.29
CA VAL A 33 -29.65 0.98 -6.95
C VAL A 33 -30.17 2.43 -6.93
N ARG A 34 -30.42 3.03 -8.11
CA ARG A 34 -31.15 4.29 -8.26
C ARG A 34 -32.65 4.07 -8.42
N GLU A 35 -33.08 2.87 -8.77
CA GLU A 35 -34.49 2.54 -8.94
C GLU A 35 -35.17 2.29 -7.58
N SER A 36 -36.31 2.97 -7.33
CA SER A 36 -37.08 2.80 -6.09
C SER A 36 -37.54 1.34 -5.88
N SER A 37 -37.79 0.59 -6.95
CA SER A 37 -38.14 -0.85 -6.89
C SER A 37 -37.01 -1.70 -6.27
N VAL A 38 -35.76 -1.47 -6.68
CA VAL A 38 -34.58 -2.18 -6.15
C VAL A 38 -34.33 -1.80 -4.70
N LEU A 39 -34.53 -0.53 -4.36
CA LEU A 39 -34.45 -0.03 -2.99
C LEU A 39 -35.53 -0.65 -2.08
N GLN A 40 -36.78 -0.73 -2.56
CA GLN A 40 -37.89 -1.35 -1.85
C GLN A 40 -37.66 -2.85 -1.65
N GLU A 41 -37.23 -3.57 -2.69
CA GLU A 41 -36.87 -4.99 -2.59
C GLU A 41 -35.80 -5.21 -1.52
N SER A 42 -34.75 -4.37 -1.52
CA SER A 42 -33.65 -4.46 -0.56
C SER A 42 -34.10 -4.19 0.87
N ALA A 43 -34.88 -3.13 1.11
CA ALA A 43 -35.44 -2.80 2.43
C ALA A 43 -36.37 -3.90 2.94
N SER A 44 -37.30 -4.37 2.11
CA SER A 44 -38.21 -5.46 2.45
C SER A 44 -37.47 -6.75 2.79
N SER A 45 -36.39 -7.07 2.07
CA SER A 45 -35.59 -8.29 2.31
C SER A 45 -34.88 -8.33 3.67
N VAL A 46 -34.74 -7.18 4.33
CA VAL A 46 -34.17 -7.06 5.68
C VAL A 46 -35.24 -6.78 6.75
N GLY A 47 -36.51 -6.98 6.40
CA GLY A 47 -37.64 -6.78 7.31
C GLY A 47 -38.01 -5.31 7.53
N TRP A 48 -37.51 -4.39 6.71
CA TRP A 48 -37.82 -2.96 6.83
C TRP A 48 -38.90 -2.55 5.84
N GLN A 49 -40.13 -2.43 6.34
CA GLN A 49 -41.32 -2.04 5.56
C GLN A 49 -41.55 -0.53 5.70
N VAL A 50 -41.17 0.24 4.69
CA VAL A 50 -41.31 1.70 4.64
C VAL A 50 -41.63 2.17 3.22
N ASP A 51 -42.19 3.37 3.11
CA ASP A 51 -42.25 4.11 1.85
C ASP A 51 -40.85 4.63 1.51
N ILE A 52 -40.25 4.07 0.46
CA ILE A 52 -38.89 4.41 0.04
C ILE A 52 -38.80 5.87 -0.43
N ASP A 53 -39.79 6.36 -1.15
CA ASP A 53 -39.77 7.71 -1.72
C ASP A 53 -39.89 8.76 -0.61
N GLU A 54 -40.71 8.51 0.40
CA GLU A 54 -40.77 9.32 1.62
C GLU A 54 -39.42 9.31 2.37
N MET A 55 -38.83 8.13 2.59
CA MET A 55 -37.57 8.00 3.31
C MET A 55 -36.40 8.72 2.61
N ILE A 56 -36.27 8.57 1.28
CA ILE A 56 -35.18 9.21 0.53
C ILE A 56 -35.43 10.68 0.26
N GLY A 57 -36.69 11.12 0.17
CA GLY A 57 -37.09 12.51 -0.07
C GLY A 57 -37.05 13.37 1.20
N GLY A 58 -37.43 12.77 2.33
CA GLY A 58 -37.46 13.38 3.65
C GLY A 58 -36.16 13.15 4.44
N ILE A 59 -36.26 12.40 5.54
CA ILE A 59 -35.20 12.28 6.54
C ILE A 59 -33.86 11.80 5.96
N GLY A 60 -33.86 10.91 4.96
CA GLY A 60 -32.65 10.41 4.33
C GLY A 60 -31.86 11.47 3.56
N LYS A 61 -32.54 12.48 2.99
CA LYS A 61 -31.88 13.62 2.34
C LYS A 61 -31.18 14.51 3.35
N GLU A 62 -31.88 14.85 4.43
CA GLU A 62 -31.34 15.67 5.52
C GLU A 62 -30.15 14.99 6.19
N LYS A 63 -30.30 13.72 6.58
CA LYS A 63 -29.25 12.95 7.25
C LYS A 63 -28.05 12.71 6.36
N LEU A 64 -28.25 12.45 5.06
CA LEU A 64 -27.10 12.31 4.15
C LEU A 64 -26.29 13.62 4.04
N LEU A 65 -26.96 14.77 4.02
CA LEU A 65 -26.29 16.07 3.99
C LEU A 65 -25.50 16.31 5.28
N GLN A 66 -26.14 16.06 6.44
CA GLN A 66 -25.50 16.18 7.76
C GLN A 66 -24.27 15.27 7.88
N ASN A 67 -24.40 13.99 7.52
CA ASN A 67 -23.29 13.03 7.58
C ASN A 67 -22.13 13.44 6.66
N THR A 68 -22.43 13.97 5.47
CA THR A 68 -21.39 14.45 4.53
C THR A 68 -20.66 15.66 5.10
N GLN A 69 -21.39 16.59 5.71
CA GLN A 69 -20.82 17.77 6.33
C GLN A 69 -19.95 17.40 7.54
N GLU A 70 -20.44 16.52 8.42
CA GLU A 70 -19.66 16.01 9.56
C GLU A 70 -18.37 15.32 9.09
N ALA A 71 -18.44 14.46 8.08
CA ALA A 71 -17.27 13.78 7.53
C ALA A 71 -16.22 14.78 7.01
N LEU A 72 -16.66 15.84 6.33
CA LEU A 72 -15.80 16.91 5.83
C LEU A 72 -15.16 17.70 6.98
N GLU A 73 -15.96 18.13 7.96
CA GLU A 73 -15.48 18.88 9.13
C GLU A 73 -14.48 18.10 9.97
N ARG A 74 -14.65 16.79 10.03
CA ARG A 74 -13.70 15.89 10.70
C ARG A 74 -12.45 15.63 9.83
N GLY A 75 -12.44 16.00 8.55
CA GLY A 75 -11.26 15.87 7.68
C GLY A 75 -11.22 14.61 6.82
N SER A 76 -12.34 13.89 6.67
CA SER A 76 -12.43 12.79 5.70
C SER A 76 -12.34 13.32 4.26
N PHE A 77 -11.39 12.79 3.50
CA PHE A 77 -11.12 13.20 2.12
C PHE A 77 -11.43 12.10 1.09
N GLY A 78 -11.93 10.95 1.55
CA GLY A 78 -12.18 9.79 0.71
C GLY A 78 -12.92 8.68 1.47
N VAL A 79 -13.22 7.59 0.76
CA VAL A 79 -13.87 6.39 1.32
C VAL A 79 -13.09 5.11 0.95
N PRO A 80 -13.13 4.08 1.81
CA PRO A 80 -13.72 4.10 3.15
C PRO A 80 -12.84 4.90 4.13
N SER A 81 -13.49 5.61 5.05
CA SER A 81 -12.88 6.31 6.18
C SER A 81 -13.51 5.79 7.46
N PHE A 82 -12.70 5.54 8.47
CA PHE A 82 -13.10 5.03 9.77
C PHE A 82 -12.64 6.00 10.84
N TRP A 83 -13.53 6.29 11.77
CA TRP A 83 -13.22 7.10 12.93
C TRP A 83 -13.28 6.24 14.18
N VAL A 84 -12.20 6.22 14.95
CA VAL A 84 -12.18 5.67 16.30
C VAL A 84 -11.90 6.81 17.25
N ASN A 85 -12.91 7.23 18.02
CA ASN A 85 -12.88 8.47 18.79
C ASN A 85 -12.55 9.67 17.87
N ASN A 86 -11.42 10.34 18.11
CA ASN A 86 -10.95 11.51 17.37
C ASN A 86 -9.84 11.17 16.35
N GLU A 87 -9.65 9.89 16.03
CA GLU A 87 -8.62 9.44 15.11
C GLU A 87 -9.22 8.89 13.81
N LEU A 88 -8.71 9.42 12.68
CA LEU A 88 -9.09 9.00 11.33
C LEU A 88 -8.16 7.90 10.81
N PHE A 89 -8.76 6.87 10.21
CA PHE A 89 -8.10 5.85 9.40
C PHE A 89 -8.78 5.80 8.03
N PHE A 90 -8.00 5.72 6.95
CA PHE A 90 -8.46 5.74 5.57
C PHE A 90 -7.97 4.50 4.84
N GLY A 91 -8.88 3.84 4.11
CA GLY A 91 -8.58 2.64 3.33
C GLY A 91 -8.83 1.32 4.07
N VAL A 92 -9.15 0.27 3.32
CA VAL A 92 -9.46 -1.07 3.87
C VAL A 92 -8.22 -1.81 4.38
N ASP A 93 -7.06 -1.45 3.85
CA ASP A 93 -5.72 -1.86 4.27
C ASP A 93 -5.38 -1.43 5.71
N HIS A 94 -6.12 -0.47 6.27
CA HIS A 94 -5.92 0.06 7.62
C HIS A 94 -6.84 -0.55 8.69
N LEU A 95 -7.64 -1.57 8.37
CA LEU A 95 -8.58 -2.16 9.33
C LEU A 95 -7.88 -2.70 10.60
N HIS A 96 -6.66 -3.23 10.47
CA HIS A 96 -5.88 -3.66 11.63
C HIS A 96 -5.47 -2.49 12.54
N PHE A 97 -5.28 -1.27 12.01
CA PHE A 97 -5.10 -0.07 12.85
C PHE A 97 -6.38 0.32 13.56
N VAL A 98 -7.52 0.25 12.87
CA VAL A 98 -8.84 0.49 13.48
C VAL A 98 -9.06 -0.47 14.65
N GLU A 99 -8.78 -1.76 14.49
CA GLU A 99 -8.87 -2.75 15.56
C GLU A 99 -7.94 -2.46 16.75
N ARG A 100 -6.70 -2.03 16.47
CA ARG A 100 -5.75 -1.64 17.53
C ARG A 100 -6.25 -0.42 18.30
N ALA A 101 -6.80 0.57 17.61
CA ALA A 101 -7.40 1.75 18.24
C ALA A 101 -8.63 1.39 19.09
N LEU A 102 -9.38 0.35 18.71
CA LEU A 102 -10.49 -0.22 19.49
C LEU A 102 -10.04 -1.10 20.67
N GLY A 103 -8.74 -1.38 20.80
CA GLY A 103 -8.15 -2.07 21.94
C GLY A 103 -7.51 -3.44 21.64
N ASN A 104 -7.65 -3.98 20.42
CA ASN A 104 -6.99 -5.22 20.02
C ASN A 104 -5.51 -4.97 19.68
N LYS A 105 -4.65 -4.90 20.70
CA LYS A 105 -3.20 -4.64 20.53
C LYS A 105 -2.46 -5.72 19.72
N SER A 106 -3.08 -6.86 19.45
CA SER A 106 -2.53 -7.92 18.60
C SER A 106 -3.05 -7.89 17.16
N ALA A 107 -3.95 -6.97 16.81
CA ALA A 107 -4.49 -6.93 15.44
C ALA A 107 -3.37 -6.69 14.44
N ALA A 108 -3.43 -7.45 13.34
CA ALA A 108 -2.50 -7.46 12.24
C ALA A 108 -3.27 -7.74 10.94
N PRO A 109 -2.73 -7.38 9.76
CA PRO A 109 -3.32 -7.77 8.50
C PRO A 109 -3.53 -9.29 8.44
N PRO A 110 -4.73 -9.77 8.03
CA PRO A 110 -5.04 -11.19 8.08
C PRO A 110 -4.18 -12.00 7.09
N ARG A 111 -3.80 -13.20 7.51
CA ARG A 111 -3.23 -14.26 6.67
C ARG A 111 -4.35 -15.24 6.32
N PHE A 112 -4.53 -15.57 5.05
CA PHE A 112 -5.58 -16.47 4.58
C PHE A 112 -5.05 -17.84 4.13
N HIS A 113 -3.73 -18.00 4.07
CA HIS A 113 -3.09 -19.26 3.75
C HIS A 113 -2.06 -19.63 4.83
N PRO A 114 -2.23 -20.78 5.50
CA PRO A 114 -1.31 -21.21 6.54
C PRO A 114 0.07 -21.51 5.95
N ASN A 115 1.08 -21.57 6.81
CA ASN A 115 2.38 -22.10 6.40
C ASN A 115 2.25 -23.56 5.95
N PRO A 116 3.01 -23.98 4.92
CA PRO A 116 2.95 -25.36 4.45
C PRO A 116 3.53 -26.30 5.51
N THR A 117 3.04 -27.54 5.56
CA THR A 117 3.63 -28.57 6.43
C THR A 117 4.92 -29.13 5.84
N GLU A 118 5.03 -29.17 4.51
CA GLU A 118 6.20 -29.68 3.80
C GLU A 118 7.10 -28.53 3.30
N PRO A 119 8.43 -28.71 3.31
CA PRO A 119 9.34 -27.74 2.74
C PRO A 119 9.04 -27.46 1.27
N ARG A 120 9.11 -26.19 0.88
CA ARG A 120 8.98 -25.76 -0.52
C ARG A 120 9.94 -24.65 -0.85
N LYS A 121 10.21 -24.47 -2.13
CA LYS A 121 10.99 -23.33 -2.64
C LYS A 121 10.05 -22.28 -3.23
N ALA A 122 10.38 -21.02 -3.03
CA ALA A 122 9.72 -19.91 -3.67
C ALA A 122 10.73 -18.79 -3.93
N LYS A 123 10.40 -17.92 -4.88
CA LYS A 123 11.19 -16.73 -5.19
C LYS A 123 10.36 -15.48 -4.90
N LEU A 124 10.95 -14.53 -4.18
CA LEU A 124 10.42 -13.20 -3.93
C LEU A 124 11.27 -12.17 -4.68
N THR A 125 10.70 -11.53 -5.70
CA THR A 125 11.32 -10.42 -6.42
C THR A 125 10.79 -9.11 -5.84
N ILE A 126 11.69 -8.19 -5.46
CA ILE A 126 11.38 -6.92 -4.80
C ILE A 126 11.89 -5.76 -5.64
N TYR A 127 10.98 -4.92 -6.14
CA TYR A 127 11.30 -3.71 -6.88
C TYR A 127 11.26 -2.51 -5.94
N HIS A 128 12.35 -1.75 -5.90
CA HIS A 128 12.50 -0.68 -4.93
C HIS A 128 13.24 0.55 -5.49
N ASP A 129 13.00 1.69 -4.84
CA ASP A 129 13.72 2.95 -5.07
C ASP A 129 13.98 3.61 -3.70
N PHE A 130 15.16 4.19 -3.48
CA PHE A 130 15.51 4.91 -2.25
C PHE A 130 14.69 6.18 -2.04
N SER A 131 14.16 6.78 -3.12
CA SER A 131 13.30 7.96 -3.08
C SER A 131 11.90 7.68 -2.48
N SER A 132 11.52 6.42 -2.26
CA SER A 132 10.22 6.08 -1.69
C SER A 132 10.33 5.75 -0.19
N PRO A 133 9.62 6.48 0.70
CA PRO A 133 9.57 6.13 2.11
C PRO A 133 8.91 4.77 2.34
N TRP A 134 7.92 4.41 1.51
CA TRP A 134 7.27 3.12 1.57
C TRP A 134 8.22 1.97 1.24
N SER A 135 9.20 2.18 0.35
CA SER A 135 10.20 1.16 0.06
C SER A 135 11.12 0.90 1.25
N TYR A 136 11.43 1.94 2.04
CA TYR A 136 12.17 1.77 3.29
C TYR A 136 11.35 0.99 4.32
N ILE A 137 10.09 1.39 4.55
CA ILE A 137 9.21 0.67 5.48
C ILE A 137 9.12 -0.81 5.06
N GLY A 138 8.83 -1.07 3.79
CA GLY A 138 8.77 -2.44 3.26
C GLY A 138 10.10 -3.20 3.38
N SER A 139 11.25 -2.54 3.19
CA SER A 139 12.55 -3.21 3.22
C SER A 139 12.94 -3.73 4.60
N THR A 140 12.53 -3.03 5.65
CA THR A 140 12.82 -3.43 7.04
C THR A 140 12.10 -4.72 7.44
N GLN A 141 11.04 -5.11 6.73
CA GLN A 141 10.19 -6.24 7.11
C GLN A 141 10.55 -7.56 6.41
N ILE A 142 11.39 -7.54 5.37
CA ILE A 142 11.64 -8.70 4.51
C ILE A 142 12.29 -9.86 5.26
N ALA A 143 13.27 -9.59 6.13
CA ALA A 143 13.92 -10.63 6.92
C ALA A 143 12.93 -11.36 7.84
N LYS A 144 12.05 -10.59 8.51
CA LYS A 144 10.99 -11.13 9.36
C LYS A 144 10.00 -11.96 8.55
N LEU A 145 9.53 -11.44 7.42
CA LEU A 145 8.63 -12.16 6.50
C LEU A 145 9.20 -13.52 6.09
N VAL A 146 10.46 -13.57 5.65
CA VAL A 146 11.11 -14.82 5.22
C VAL A 146 11.21 -15.82 6.37
N ALA A 147 11.47 -15.37 7.60
CA ALA A 147 11.48 -16.23 8.77
C ALA A 147 10.08 -16.76 9.12
N GLU A 148 9.05 -15.92 9.00
CA GLU A 148 7.67 -16.25 9.36
C GLU A 148 7.04 -17.32 8.45
N VAL A 149 7.50 -17.46 7.21
CA VAL A 149 6.95 -18.43 6.24
C VAL A 149 7.62 -19.81 6.28
N HIS A 150 8.39 -20.13 7.33
CA HIS A 150 8.97 -21.47 7.50
C HIS A 150 7.88 -22.57 7.36
N PRO A 151 8.13 -23.68 6.63
CA PRO A 151 9.40 -24.19 6.07
C PRO A 151 9.71 -23.76 4.62
N VAL A 152 9.20 -22.63 4.14
CA VAL A 152 9.51 -22.13 2.79
C VAL A 152 10.98 -21.65 2.71
N SER A 153 11.74 -22.18 1.76
CA SER A 153 13.04 -21.65 1.36
C SER A 153 12.85 -20.55 0.31
N VAL A 154 12.98 -19.29 0.73
CA VAL A 154 12.76 -18.12 -0.14
C VAL A 154 14.06 -17.63 -0.78
N GLU A 155 14.12 -17.62 -2.11
CA GLU A 155 15.12 -16.85 -2.86
C GLU A 155 14.66 -15.40 -2.95
N VAL A 156 15.42 -14.45 -2.41
CA VAL A 156 15.09 -13.02 -2.47
C VAL A 156 15.92 -12.33 -3.56
N GLU A 157 15.26 -11.76 -4.56
CA GLU A 157 15.86 -10.94 -5.62
C GLU A 157 15.49 -9.47 -5.40
N TRP A 158 16.49 -8.61 -5.14
CA TRP A 158 16.30 -7.16 -5.09
C TRP A 158 16.57 -6.54 -6.46
N VAL A 159 15.59 -5.80 -6.99
CA VAL A 159 15.63 -5.16 -8.30
C VAL A 159 15.52 -3.63 -8.11
N PRO A 160 16.65 -2.90 -8.05
CA PRO A 160 16.60 -1.44 -7.98
C PRO A 160 16.07 -0.89 -9.31
N ILE A 161 15.11 0.03 -9.23
CA ILE A 161 14.52 0.73 -10.37
C ILE A 161 14.49 2.23 -10.13
N SER A 162 14.39 3.02 -11.20
CA SER A 162 14.09 4.45 -11.07
C SER A 162 12.58 4.67 -11.13
N VAL A 163 11.95 4.97 -9.99
CA VAL A 163 10.50 5.22 -9.91
C VAL A 163 10.10 6.45 -10.73
N GLY A 164 10.94 7.49 -10.76
CA GLY A 164 10.70 8.68 -11.59
C GLY A 164 10.68 8.36 -13.09
N ALA A 165 11.56 7.48 -13.55
CA ALA A 165 11.53 7.00 -14.94
C ALA A 165 10.30 6.12 -15.22
N LEU A 166 9.95 5.23 -14.28
CA LEU A 166 8.73 4.41 -14.37
C LEU A 166 7.47 5.29 -14.51
N PHE A 167 7.31 6.30 -13.65
CA PHE A 167 6.19 7.25 -13.70
C PHE A 167 6.08 7.97 -15.04
N LYS A 168 7.22 8.36 -15.63
CA LYS A 168 7.24 8.93 -16.98
C LYS A 168 6.76 7.94 -18.04
N MET A 169 7.15 6.66 -17.94
CA MET A 169 6.78 5.62 -18.91
C MET A 169 5.28 5.26 -18.83
N ILE A 170 4.71 5.18 -17.62
CA ILE A 170 3.28 4.87 -17.42
C ILE A 170 2.37 6.10 -17.61
N GLY A 171 2.94 7.30 -17.78
CA GLY A 171 2.18 8.53 -17.98
C GLY A 171 1.52 9.08 -16.71
N THR A 172 2.08 8.81 -15.53
CA THR A 172 1.57 9.38 -14.28
C THR A 172 1.68 10.91 -14.32
N PRO A 173 0.57 11.64 -14.09
CA PRO A 173 0.61 13.10 -14.03
C PRO A 173 1.50 13.56 -12.87
N VAL A 174 2.35 14.55 -13.13
CA VAL A 174 3.06 15.25 -12.05
C VAL A 174 2.03 16.10 -11.31
N VAL A 175 1.63 15.67 -10.11
CA VAL A 175 0.72 16.44 -9.26
C VAL A 175 1.56 17.36 -8.37
N PRO A 176 1.49 18.69 -8.53
CA PRO A 176 2.21 19.60 -7.65
C PRO A 176 1.75 19.41 -6.20
N MET A 177 2.66 19.30 -5.24
CA MET A 177 2.26 19.07 -3.83
C MET A 177 1.29 20.14 -3.29
N GLN A 178 1.33 21.35 -3.85
CA GLN A 178 0.44 22.47 -3.50
C GLN A 178 -1.03 22.23 -3.89
N THR A 179 -1.31 21.32 -4.83
CA THR A 179 -2.69 20.98 -5.24
C THR A 179 -3.28 19.84 -4.42
N ILE A 180 -2.49 19.20 -3.55
CA ILE A 180 -2.97 18.18 -2.61
C ILE A 180 -3.65 18.90 -1.44
N SER A 181 -4.91 18.53 -1.16
CA SER A 181 -5.66 19.11 -0.05
C SER A 181 -4.93 18.95 1.28
N GLU A 182 -5.13 19.89 2.19
CA GLU A 182 -4.53 19.86 3.54
C GLU A 182 -4.83 18.54 4.27
N ALA A 183 -6.09 18.11 4.29
CA ALA A 183 -6.50 16.84 4.87
C ALA A 183 -5.72 15.63 4.33
N LYS A 184 -5.46 15.56 3.01
CA LYS A 184 -4.66 14.48 2.41
C LYS A 184 -3.19 14.56 2.79
N ARG A 185 -2.62 15.76 2.89
CA ARG A 185 -1.22 15.98 3.28
C ARG A 185 -1.00 15.58 4.74
N GLU A 186 -1.88 16.03 5.63
CA GLU A 186 -1.84 15.69 7.06
C GLU A 186 -2.01 14.19 7.28
N TYR A 187 -3.00 13.58 6.63
CA TYR A 187 -3.21 12.14 6.71
C TYR A 187 -2.00 11.36 6.18
N GLY A 188 -1.44 11.73 5.02
CA GLY A 188 -0.26 11.04 4.47
C GLY A 188 0.96 11.08 5.40
N SER A 189 1.16 12.20 6.12
CA SER A 189 2.21 12.31 7.14
C SER A 189 1.92 11.42 8.36
N LYS A 190 0.68 11.45 8.87
CA LYS A 190 0.22 10.57 9.96
C LYS A 190 0.42 9.10 9.60
N ASP A 191 -0.03 8.71 8.43
CA ASP A 191 -0.02 7.33 7.94
C ASP A 191 1.39 6.75 7.89
N LEU A 192 2.35 7.49 7.34
CA LEU A 192 3.76 7.10 7.37
C LEU A 192 4.29 6.84 8.79
N GLN A 193 3.93 7.71 9.73
CA GLN A 193 4.34 7.58 11.14
C GLN A 193 3.68 6.39 11.82
N GLU A 194 2.41 6.11 11.51
CA GLU A 194 1.67 4.96 12.05
C GLU A 194 2.28 3.64 11.58
N TRP A 195 2.59 3.54 10.27
CA TRP A 195 3.27 2.37 9.73
C TRP A 195 4.66 2.17 10.32
N ALA A 196 5.44 3.25 10.46
CA ALA A 196 6.74 3.17 11.12
C ALA A 196 6.63 2.67 12.57
N LYS A 197 5.66 3.22 13.34
CA LYS A 197 5.38 2.80 14.71
C LYS A 197 4.90 1.35 14.80
N TYR A 198 4.01 0.92 13.90
CA TYR A 198 3.48 -0.44 13.86
C TYR A 198 4.58 -1.48 13.64
N HIS A 199 5.50 -1.19 12.73
CA HIS A 199 6.65 -2.03 12.43
C HIS A 199 7.82 -1.86 13.41
N GLY A 200 7.73 -0.92 14.37
CA GLY A 200 8.75 -0.67 15.37
C GLY A 200 10.04 -0.08 14.81
N ILE A 201 9.97 0.64 13.69
CA ILE A 201 11.14 1.20 13.00
C ILE A 201 11.30 2.70 13.31
N GLN A 202 12.55 3.16 13.36
CA GLN A 202 12.84 4.59 13.45
C GLN A 202 12.71 5.22 12.06
N PHE A 203 11.89 6.26 11.97
CA PHE A 203 11.58 6.95 10.73
C PHE A 203 11.52 8.46 10.94
N GLN A 204 12.19 9.19 10.06
CA GLN A 204 12.12 10.62 9.91
C GLN A 204 11.93 10.94 8.42
N PHE A 205 10.92 11.75 8.11
CA PHE A 205 10.76 12.22 6.75
C PHE A 205 11.94 13.15 6.41
N THR A 206 12.70 12.81 5.38
CA THR A 206 13.93 13.54 5.04
C THR A 206 13.65 14.95 4.54
N SER A 207 14.51 15.89 4.94
CA SER A 207 14.55 17.26 4.40
C SER A 207 15.04 17.33 2.95
N HIS A 208 15.61 16.22 2.43
CA HIS A 208 16.13 16.10 1.07
C HIS A 208 15.15 15.48 0.08
N PHE A 209 13.86 15.34 0.45
CA PHE A 209 12.86 14.72 -0.41
C PHE A 209 12.51 15.57 -1.66
N PRO A 210 12.40 14.97 -2.86
CA PRO A 210 12.77 13.60 -3.21
C PRO A 210 14.29 13.43 -3.40
N PHE A 211 14.84 12.28 -2.99
CA PHE A 211 16.26 11.98 -3.19
C PHE A 211 16.64 11.89 -4.68
N ARG A 212 17.88 12.27 -5.00
CA ARG A 212 18.55 11.88 -6.25
C ARG A 212 18.99 10.42 -6.17
N SER A 213 18.05 9.49 -6.34
CA SER A 213 18.26 8.06 -6.02
C SER A 213 19.09 7.26 -7.02
N ILE A 214 19.41 7.79 -8.20
CA ILE A 214 20.14 7.05 -9.25
C ILE A 214 21.50 6.52 -8.77
N LEU A 215 22.26 7.34 -8.04
CA LEU A 215 23.56 6.92 -7.51
C LEU A 215 23.44 5.77 -6.50
N PRO A 216 22.68 5.89 -5.40
CA PRO A 216 22.55 4.78 -4.44
C PRO A 216 21.91 3.53 -5.05
N LEU A 217 21.00 3.67 -6.03
CA LEU A 217 20.47 2.51 -6.77
C LEU A 217 21.57 1.76 -7.52
N ARG A 218 22.47 2.47 -8.21
CA ARG A 218 23.61 1.84 -8.90
C ARG A 218 24.60 1.22 -7.93
N VAL A 219 24.82 1.80 -6.74
CA VAL A 219 25.66 1.18 -5.71
C VAL A 219 25.14 -0.21 -5.34
N THR A 220 23.81 -0.39 -5.21
CA THR A 220 23.25 -1.73 -4.93
C THR A 220 23.39 -2.74 -6.08
N LEU A 221 23.63 -2.28 -7.31
CA LEU A 221 23.95 -3.15 -8.45
C LEU A 221 25.42 -3.55 -8.46
N VAL A 222 26.31 -2.67 -8.01
CA VAL A 222 27.74 -2.97 -7.83
C VAL A 222 27.92 -3.98 -6.68
N ASN A 223 27.21 -3.77 -5.58
CA ASN A 223 27.24 -4.66 -4.42
C ASN A 223 25.82 -4.93 -3.90
N PRO A 224 25.28 -6.15 -4.09
CA PRO A 224 23.91 -6.50 -3.73
C PRO A 224 23.71 -6.81 -2.23
N ASP A 225 24.74 -6.66 -1.39
CA ASP A 225 24.69 -6.87 0.06
C ASP A 225 23.52 -6.12 0.73
N ASP A 226 22.73 -6.84 1.52
CA ASP A 226 21.58 -6.26 2.20
C ASP A 226 21.97 -5.25 3.29
N ARG A 227 23.07 -5.48 4.01
CA ARG A 227 23.60 -4.52 4.98
C ARG A 227 23.90 -3.18 4.32
N LEU A 228 24.49 -3.21 3.12
CA LEU A 228 24.75 -1.99 2.34
C LEU A 228 23.46 -1.26 1.98
N ARG A 229 22.44 -2.00 1.51
CA ARG A 229 21.12 -1.44 1.15
C ARG A 229 20.43 -0.82 2.36
N GLN A 230 20.39 -1.52 3.48
CA GLN A 230 19.76 -1.03 4.71
C GLN A 230 20.51 0.19 5.28
N THR A 231 21.85 0.20 5.24
CA THR A 231 22.64 1.38 5.63
C THR A 231 22.24 2.63 4.82
N MET A 232 22.09 2.52 3.50
CA MET A 232 21.67 3.66 2.68
C MET A 232 20.23 4.09 2.96
N TYR A 233 19.33 3.14 3.21
CA TYR A 233 17.96 3.44 3.60
C TYR A 233 17.88 4.20 4.92
N GLU A 234 18.55 3.71 5.97
CA GLU A 234 18.59 4.38 7.28
C GLU A 234 19.26 5.76 7.19
N ALA A 235 20.35 5.89 6.42
CA ALA A 235 21.01 7.17 6.24
C ALA A 235 20.04 8.25 5.75
N GLY A 236 19.18 7.94 4.77
CA GLY A 236 18.18 8.88 4.27
C GLY A 236 16.98 9.04 5.21
N TRP A 237 16.33 7.93 5.56
CA TRP A 237 14.99 7.94 6.18
C TRP A 237 14.97 7.84 7.71
N ARG A 238 16.14 7.71 8.34
CA ARG A 238 16.28 7.71 9.81
C ARG A 238 17.20 8.82 10.28
N TYR A 239 18.28 9.09 9.55
CA TYR A 239 19.32 10.05 9.96
C TYR A 239 19.37 11.33 9.12
N ASP A 240 18.42 11.52 8.19
CA ASP A 240 18.29 12.71 7.35
C ASP A 240 19.58 13.12 6.60
N ARG A 241 20.28 12.15 6.02
CA ARG A 241 21.48 12.39 5.20
C ARG A 241 21.12 12.40 3.71
N ASP A 242 21.65 13.36 2.95
CA ASP A 242 21.49 13.39 1.47
C ASP A 242 22.30 12.27 0.80
N ILE A 243 21.73 11.06 0.73
CA ILE A 243 22.30 9.91 0.01
C ILE A 243 22.38 10.11 -1.51
N GLY A 244 21.81 11.20 -2.04
CA GLY A 244 21.97 11.61 -3.44
C GLY A 244 23.26 12.40 -3.70
N ASP A 245 23.91 12.92 -2.65
CA ASP A 245 25.23 13.54 -2.75
C ASP A 245 26.34 12.46 -2.74
N PRO A 246 27.23 12.41 -3.74
CA PRO A 246 28.28 11.40 -3.81
C PRO A 246 29.23 11.38 -2.61
N LYS A 247 29.55 12.54 -2.03
CA LYS A 247 30.46 12.62 -0.86
C LYS A 247 29.77 12.09 0.39
N VAL A 248 28.51 12.48 0.59
CA VAL A 248 27.70 11.99 1.72
C VAL A 248 27.52 10.48 1.61
N LEU A 249 27.17 9.98 0.42
CA LEU A 249 26.98 8.55 0.19
C LEU A 249 28.27 7.75 0.42
N SER A 250 29.40 8.22 -0.10
CA SER A 250 30.69 7.57 0.14
C SER A 250 31.05 7.54 1.63
N SER A 251 30.81 8.64 2.36
CA SER A 251 30.99 8.70 3.82
C SER A 251 30.10 7.70 4.56
N VAL A 252 28.80 7.65 4.24
CA VAL A 252 27.84 6.69 4.81
C VAL A 252 28.33 5.25 4.64
N LEU A 253 28.76 4.90 3.44
CA LEU A 253 29.24 3.55 3.12
C LEU A 253 30.55 3.22 3.86
N THR A 254 31.45 4.20 3.94
CA THR A 254 32.75 4.06 4.63
C THR A 254 32.59 3.90 6.13
N GLU A 255 31.70 4.68 6.76
CA GLU A 255 31.33 4.55 8.17
C GLU A 255 30.75 3.17 8.48
N ALA A 256 30.04 2.57 7.52
CA ALA A 256 29.56 1.19 7.60
C ALA A 256 30.62 0.14 7.24
N GLY A 257 31.88 0.51 7.01
CA GLY A 257 32.96 -0.43 6.72
C GLY A 257 32.97 -1.01 5.30
N PHE A 258 32.32 -0.34 4.35
CA PHE A 258 32.47 -0.61 2.92
C PHE A 258 33.49 0.35 2.30
N ASP A 259 34.08 0.00 1.15
CA ASP A 259 34.87 0.95 0.37
C ASP A 259 33.96 1.90 -0.41
N GLY A 260 33.52 2.98 0.26
CA GLY A 260 32.55 3.93 -0.30
C GLY A 260 33.03 4.60 -1.59
N GLU A 261 34.32 4.92 -1.69
CA GLU A 261 34.92 5.54 -2.87
C GLU A 261 34.98 4.57 -4.04
N ALA A 262 35.47 3.34 -3.84
CA ALA A 262 35.51 2.34 -4.90
C ALA A 262 34.09 1.97 -5.39
N LEU A 263 33.14 1.82 -4.46
CA LEU A 263 31.75 1.50 -4.80
C LEU A 263 31.08 2.62 -5.60
N THR A 264 31.24 3.88 -5.20
CA THR A 264 30.68 5.01 -5.95
C THR A 264 31.35 5.20 -7.30
N ALA A 265 32.66 4.99 -7.41
CA ALA A 265 33.39 5.03 -8.69
C ALA A 265 32.91 3.94 -9.66
N ALA A 266 32.71 2.70 -9.18
CA ALA A 266 32.26 1.57 -9.98
C ALA A 266 30.86 1.79 -10.61
N THR A 267 30.02 2.67 -10.04
CA THR A 267 28.71 3.01 -10.62
C THR A 267 28.80 3.70 -11.99
N GLN A 268 29.99 4.17 -12.38
CA GLN A 268 30.21 4.80 -13.68
C GLN A 268 30.33 3.81 -14.83
N ASP A 269 30.53 2.52 -14.54
CA ASP A 269 30.54 1.46 -15.53
C ASP A 269 29.23 1.46 -16.34
N GLN A 270 29.37 1.37 -17.66
CA GLN A 270 28.24 1.38 -18.58
C GLN A 270 27.31 0.17 -18.34
N GLN A 271 27.85 -0.99 -17.96
CA GLN A 271 27.05 -2.17 -17.63
C GLN A 271 26.11 -1.93 -16.45
N ILE A 272 26.56 -1.20 -15.42
CA ILE A 272 25.74 -0.85 -14.26
C ILE A 272 24.64 0.16 -14.63
N LYS A 273 24.99 1.14 -15.47
CA LYS A 273 24.03 2.13 -16.00
C LYS A 273 22.94 1.44 -16.82
N ASP A 274 23.33 0.52 -17.69
CA ASP A 274 22.43 -0.24 -18.55
C ASP A 274 21.57 -1.21 -17.74
N GLN A 275 22.12 -1.83 -16.69
CA GLN A 275 21.37 -2.75 -15.84
C GLN A 275 20.24 -2.02 -15.08
N LEU A 276 20.47 -0.82 -14.54
CA LEU A 276 19.40 -0.04 -13.90
C LEU A 276 18.29 0.33 -14.90
N ARG A 277 18.66 0.66 -16.14
CA ARG A 277 17.69 0.91 -17.22
C ARG A 277 16.88 -0.35 -17.52
N LYS A 278 17.54 -1.49 -17.75
CA LYS A 278 16.89 -2.79 -18.01
C LYS A 278 15.96 -3.21 -16.87
N ASN A 279 16.35 -2.97 -15.61
CA ASN A 279 15.48 -3.22 -14.46
C ASN A 279 14.21 -2.37 -14.51
N THR A 280 14.34 -1.08 -14.86
CA THR A 280 13.20 -0.17 -14.97
C THR A 280 12.30 -0.55 -16.17
N ASP A 281 12.89 -0.95 -17.29
CA ASP A 281 12.15 -1.45 -18.46
C ASP A 281 11.40 -2.75 -18.12
N ARG A 282 12.04 -3.68 -17.39
CA ARG A 282 11.40 -4.90 -16.87
C ARG A 282 10.22 -4.56 -15.97
N ALA A 283 10.38 -3.59 -15.06
CA ALA A 283 9.31 -3.15 -14.17
C ALA A 283 8.11 -2.62 -14.95
N PHE A 284 8.35 -1.73 -15.92
CA PHE A 284 7.31 -1.19 -16.79
C PHE A 284 6.60 -2.30 -17.58
N ALA A 285 7.35 -3.20 -18.21
CA ALA A 285 6.79 -4.31 -19.00
C ALA A 285 5.94 -5.29 -18.16
N THR A 286 6.19 -5.36 -16.86
CA THR A 286 5.46 -6.20 -15.91
C THR A 286 4.21 -5.52 -15.35
N GLY A 287 3.96 -4.25 -15.72
CA GLY A 287 2.79 -3.49 -15.27
C GLY A 287 2.95 -2.85 -13.88
N LEU A 288 4.18 -2.66 -13.39
CA LEU A 288 4.40 -1.96 -12.13
C LEU A 288 3.94 -0.51 -12.22
N CYS A 289 3.22 -0.05 -11.19
CA CYS A 289 2.74 1.32 -11.08
C CYS A 289 3.43 2.13 -9.97
N GLY A 290 4.35 1.53 -9.21
CA GLY A 290 5.08 2.19 -8.14
C GLY A 290 6.00 1.25 -7.36
N VAL A 291 6.55 1.74 -6.25
CA VAL A 291 7.44 0.99 -5.34
C VAL A 291 7.09 1.22 -3.86
N PRO A 292 7.30 0.25 -2.97
CA PRO A 292 7.85 -1.07 -3.26
C PRO A 292 6.81 -1.92 -3.98
N SER A 293 7.27 -2.74 -4.92
CA SER A 293 6.43 -3.73 -5.60
C SER A 293 7.07 -5.10 -5.49
N TYR A 294 6.25 -6.14 -5.44
CA TYR A 294 6.66 -7.50 -5.18
C TYR A 294 6.08 -8.45 -6.22
N GLN A 295 6.82 -9.53 -6.52
CA GLN A 295 6.30 -10.68 -7.25
C GLN A 295 6.75 -11.96 -6.57
N VAL A 296 5.83 -12.90 -6.40
CA VAL A 296 6.15 -14.27 -5.97
C VAL A 296 6.18 -15.16 -7.20
N ASN A 297 7.30 -15.87 -7.43
CA ASN A 297 7.48 -16.80 -8.57
C ASN A 297 7.12 -16.19 -9.94
N ASN A 298 7.49 -14.92 -10.17
CA ASN A 298 7.11 -14.14 -11.37
C ASN A 298 5.59 -14.13 -11.64
N GLY A 299 4.79 -14.11 -10.58
CA GLY A 299 3.34 -13.94 -10.63
C GLY A 299 2.91 -12.49 -10.75
N SER A 300 1.70 -12.21 -10.29
CA SER A 300 1.08 -10.89 -10.26
C SER A 300 1.90 -9.89 -9.47
N VAL A 301 1.79 -8.62 -9.85
CA VAL A 301 2.41 -7.50 -9.16
C VAL A 301 1.60 -7.16 -7.92
N LEU A 302 2.26 -7.13 -6.77
CA LEU A 302 1.72 -6.66 -5.50
C LEU A 302 2.42 -5.35 -5.16
N TRP A 303 1.68 -4.25 -5.20
CA TRP A 303 2.23 -2.92 -4.95
C TRP A 303 1.90 -2.44 -3.53
N GLY A 304 2.91 -1.93 -2.82
CA GLY A 304 2.79 -1.32 -1.50
C GLY A 304 3.38 -2.17 -0.36
N GLN A 305 3.88 -1.51 0.68
CA GLN A 305 4.41 -2.18 1.89
C GLN A 305 3.31 -2.87 2.72
N ASP A 306 2.06 -2.56 2.44
CA ASP A 306 0.82 -3.04 3.04
C ASP A 306 0.29 -4.34 2.37
N ARG A 307 1.14 -5.02 1.57
CA ARG A 307 0.82 -6.31 0.91
C ARG A 307 1.63 -7.50 1.44
N LEU A 308 2.42 -7.32 2.50
CA LEU A 308 3.32 -8.37 3.03
C LEU A 308 2.58 -9.64 3.48
N ASN A 309 1.37 -9.53 4.05
CA ASN A 309 0.53 -10.68 4.42
C ASN A 309 0.13 -11.51 3.20
N VAL A 310 -0.26 -10.87 2.10
CA VAL A 310 -0.59 -11.53 0.83
C VAL A 310 0.64 -12.17 0.20
N ILE A 311 1.78 -11.49 0.22
CA ILE A 311 3.06 -12.05 -0.24
C ILE A 311 3.39 -13.31 0.55
N ALA A 312 3.21 -13.27 1.86
CA ALA A 312 3.46 -14.41 2.72
C ALA A 312 2.53 -15.59 2.40
N ASP A 313 1.25 -15.33 2.16
CA ASP A 313 0.29 -16.36 1.70
C ASP A 313 0.73 -17.00 0.37
N LEU A 314 1.14 -16.19 -0.61
CA LEU A 314 1.63 -16.67 -1.91
C LEU A 314 2.93 -17.47 -1.80
N LEU A 315 3.86 -17.06 -0.93
CA LEU A 315 5.09 -17.81 -0.63
C LEU A 315 4.76 -19.19 -0.04
N CYS A 316 3.73 -19.25 0.82
CA CYS A 316 3.26 -20.48 1.46
C CYS A 316 2.48 -21.39 0.48
N GLY A 317 1.96 -20.87 -0.63
CA GLY A 317 1.32 -21.66 -1.67
C GLY A 317 -0.08 -21.24 -2.06
N TRP A 318 -0.53 -20.08 -1.61
CA TRP A 318 -1.79 -19.53 -2.07
C TRP A 318 -1.77 -19.34 -3.59
N GLU A 319 -2.91 -19.61 -4.23
CA GLU A 319 -3.03 -19.55 -5.68
C GLU A 319 -3.14 -18.08 -6.14
N ASP A 320 -2.27 -17.71 -7.07
CA ASP A 320 -2.30 -16.40 -7.71
C ASP A 320 -3.34 -16.40 -8.84
N HIS A 321 -4.60 -16.16 -8.47
CA HIS A 321 -5.72 -16.12 -9.40
C HIS A 321 -5.69 -14.93 -10.38
N LEU A 322 -4.81 -13.95 -10.16
CA LEU A 322 -4.65 -12.77 -11.01
C LEU A 322 -3.56 -12.96 -12.06
N LYS A 323 -2.68 -13.95 -11.89
CA LYS A 323 -1.74 -14.33 -12.95
C LYS A 323 -2.61 -14.78 -14.12
N PRO A 324 -2.43 -14.23 -15.33
CA PRO A 324 -3.08 -14.77 -16.49
C PRO A 324 -2.70 -16.24 -16.57
N THR A 325 -3.64 -17.13 -16.27
CA THR A 325 -3.57 -18.47 -16.82
C THR A 325 -3.58 -18.26 -18.33
N ASN A 326 -2.96 -19.14 -19.11
CA ASN A 326 -2.98 -19.04 -20.58
C ASN A 326 -4.42 -19.12 -21.18
N HIS A 327 -5.46 -18.96 -20.36
CA HIS A 327 -6.87 -19.13 -20.63
C HIS A 327 -7.76 -18.03 -20.00
N SER A 328 -7.47 -16.75 -20.22
CA SER A 328 -8.54 -15.79 -20.50
C SER A 328 -7.97 -14.43 -20.92
N LYS A 329 -8.15 -14.09 -22.20
CA LYS A 329 -8.29 -12.69 -22.59
C LYS A 329 -9.74 -12.31 -22.26
N LEU A 330 -9.93 -11.39 -21.31
CA LEU A 330 -11.17 -10.62 -21.20
C LEU A 330 -11.08 -9.41 -22.12
#